data_AF-A0A1B1UTE9-F1
#
_entry.id   AF-A0A1B1UTE9-F1
#
_cell.length_a   1.000
_cell.length_b   1.000
_cell.length_c   1.000
_cell.angle_alpha   90.00
_cell.angle_beta   90.00
_cell.angle_gamma   90.00
#
_symmetry.space_group_name_H-M   'P 1'
#
loop_
_entity.id
_entity.type
_entity.pdbx_description
1 polymer ?
#
loop_
_entity_poly.entity_id
_entity_poly.type
_entity_poly.pdbx_seq_one_letter_code
_entity_poly.pdbx_strand_id
1 'polypeptide(L)'
;METRTGSERSIPHKREIHKRTADANALASGEAPIESKPARQSTRKPGSGSAKGPYYVDFRARTAASWGHAFVWYGKTSERAVEVAGLTPAGDTLPYIIGHLTWVPSETGASYGDLDPQYLTASYRVYLNEPDAKKAFAYIKKLQASSPVWNAETTNCNAFIGSIASFLGLKTPVRWKRPEDYVNSLKEMNGGRQMVQLAAEQ
;
A
#
# COMPACT_ATOMS: atom_id res chain seq x y z
N MET A 1 -21.41 -61.75 -8.64
CA MET A 1 -21.66 -60.37 -8.19
C MET A 1 -20.50 -59.51 -8.68
N GLU A 2 -20.81 -58.65 -9.63
CA GLU A 2 -19.89 -57.80 -10.37
C GLU A 2 -19.45 -56.55 -9.61
N THR A 3 -18.49 -55.85 -10.24
CA THR A 3 -18.13 -54.42 -10.16
C THR A 3 -17.04 -54.03 -9.15
N ARG A 4 -16.16 -53.05 -9.41
CA ARG A 4 -15.63 -52.36 -10.60
C ARG A 4 -14.55 -51.41 -10.04
N THR A 5 -13.35 -51.50 -10.60
CA THR A 5 -12.37 -50.43 -10.93
C THR A 5 -12.47 -49.06 -10.24
N GLY A 6 -11.32 -48.53 -9.78
CA GLY A 6 -11.18 -47.09 -9.51
C GLY A 6 -9.83 -46.69 -8.91
N SER A 7 -8.79 -46.62 -9.75
CA SER A 7 -7.51 -45.96 -9.45
C SER A 7 -7.70 -44.44 -9.50
N GLU A 8 -7.34 -43.70 -8.45
CA GLU A 8 -7.11 -42.26 -8.56
C GLU A 8 -5.72 -41.88 -8.03
N ARG A 9 -4.92 -41.42 -8.99
CA ARG A 9 -3.62 -40.79 -8.87
C ARG A 9 -3.76 -39.51 -8.03
N SER A 10 -2.98 -39.41 -6.96
CA SER A 10 -2.73 -38.15 -6.27
C SER A 10 -1.99 -37.18 -7.20
N ILE A 11 -2.68 -36.15 -7.68
CA ILE A 11 -2.06 -35.02 -8.39
C ILE A 11 -1.73 -33.94 -7.35
N PRO A 12 -0.47 -33.48 -7.23
CA PRO A 12 -0.14 -32.36 -6.36
C PRO A 12 -0.60 -31.06 -7.02
N HIS A 13 -1.55 -30.35 -6.40
CA HIS A 13 -1.98 -29.04 -6.84
C HIS A 13 -0.92 -27.99 -6.45
N LYS A 14 0.01 -27.73 -7.37
CA LYS A 14 0.95 -26.63 -7.29
C LYS A 14 0.15 -25.32 -7.42
N ARG A 15 -0.10 -24.64 -6.30
CA ARG A 15 -0.83 -23.37 -6.28
C ARG A 15 0.13 -22.27 -6.76
N GLU A 16 0.06 -21.95 -8.04
CA GLU A 16 0.75 -20.82 -8.66
C GLU A 16 0.20 -19.51 -8.09
N ILE A 17 1.07 -18.74 -7.42
CA ILE A 17 0.74 -17.41 -6.90
C ILE A 17 0.75 -16.46 -8.09
N HIS A 18 -0.39 -16.31 -8.77
CA HIS A 18 -0.56 -15.27 -9.78
C HIS A 18 -0.65 -13.92 -9.10
N LYS A 19 0.46 -13.17 -9.16
CA LYS A 19 0.55 -11.74 -8.86
C LYS A 19 -0.40 -10.98 -9.81
N ARG A 20 -1.62 -10.70 -9.37
CA ARG A 20 -2.59 -9.89 -10.12
C ARG A 20 -2.26 -8.41 -9.93
N THR A 21 -1.49 -7.85 -10.86
CA THR A 21 -1.56 -6.43 -11.20
C THR A 21 -2.90 -6.20 -11.93
N ALA A 22 -3.76 -5.36 -11.38
CA ALA A 22 -5.03 -5.01 -12.00
C ALA A 22 -4.91 -3.67 -12.73
N ASP A 23 -5.05 -3.71 -14.05
CA ASP A 23 -5.31 -2.55 -14.89
C ASP A 23 -6.83 -2.32 -14.93
N ALA A 24 -7.29 -1.16 -14.48
CA ALA A 24 -8.70 -0.77 -14.61
C ALA A 24 -8.87 0.05 -15.89
N ASN A 25 -9.60 -0.48 -16.86
CA ASN A 25 -10.24 0.33 -17.90
C ASN A 25 -11.63 -0.21 -18.21
N ALA A 26 -12.61 0.67 -18.05
CA ALA A 26 -14.01 0.45 -18.37
C ALA A 26 -14.29 0.74 -19.86
N LEU A 27 -15.34 0.08 -20.34
CA LEU A 27 -15.83 0.02 -21.72
C LEU A 27 -16.24 1.38 -22.31
N ALA A 28 -15.93 1.57 -23.60
CA ALA A 28 -16.70 2.41 -24.52
C ALA A 28 -16.60 1.84 -25.96
N SER A 29 -17.76 1.63 -26.58
CA SER A 29 -17.97 0.98 -27.89
C SER A 29 -17.64 1.86 -29.10
N GLY A 30 -17.28 1.22 -30.23
CA GLY A 30 -17.59 1.69 -31.61
C GLY A 30 -16.41 1.82 -32.58
N GLU A 31 -16.23 0.84 -33.48
CA GLU A 31 -15.54 0.96 -34.80
C GLU A 31 -16.48 1.67 -35.80
N ALA A 32 -16.11 2.46 -36.82
CA ALA A 32 -14.93 2.66 -37.70
C ALA A 32 -15.04 4.06 -38.42
N PRO A 33 -14.30 4.43 -39.50
CA PRO A 33 -12.89 4.26 -39.88
C PRO A 33 -12.11 5.61 -40.13
N ILE A 34 -10.78 5.50 -40.07
CA ILE A 34 -9.66 6.33 -40.57
C ILE A 34 -9.91 7.52 -41.52
N GLU A 35 -9.45 8.72 -41.11
CA GLU A 35 -8.95 9.78 -42.00
C GLU A 35 -7.68 10.44 -41.42
N SER A 36 -6.61 10.44 -42.21
CA SER A 36 -5.24 10.84 -41.86
C SER A 36 -5.07 12.36 -41.91
N LYS A 37 -4.74 12.99 -40.78
CA LYS A 37 -4.30 14.40 -40.72
C LYS A 37 -2.99 14.50 -39.93
N PRO A 38 -1.97 15.24 -40.41
CA PRO A 38 -0.66 15.26 -39.75
C PRO A 38 -0.79 15.90 -38.37
N ALA A 39 -0.38 15.15 -37.35
CA ALA A 39 -0.37 15.61 -35.97
C ALA A 39 0.60 16.79 -35.84
N ARG A 40 0.05 17.99 -35.57
CA ARG A 40 0.81 19.11 -35.03
C ARG A 40 1.56 18.61 -33.80
N GLN A 41 2.89 18.74 -33.81
CA GLN A 41 3.71 18.54 -32.61
C GLN A 41 3.20 19.46 -31.50
N SER A 42 2.39 18.90 -30.61
CA SER A 42 2.05 19.53 -29.35
C SER A 42 3.30 19.50 -28.49
N THR A 43 4.06 20.59 -28.51
CA THR A 43 5.04 20.91 -27.47
C THR A 43 4.30 21.02 -26.14
N ARG A 44 4.15 19.89 -25.45
CA ARG A 44 3.68 19.86 -24.07
C ARG A 44 4.70 20.65 -23.25
N LYS A 45 4.35 21.89 -22.93
CA LYS A 45 5.04 22.67 -21.89
C LYS A 45 5.13 21.78 -20.64
N PRO A 46 6.32 21.58 -20.04
CA PRO A 46 6.40 21.01 -18.72
C PRO A 46 5.58 21.91 -17.80
N GLY A 47 4.48 21.38 -17.26
CA GLY A 47 3.70 22.10 -16.26
C GLY A 47 4.62 22.48 -15.09
N SER A 48 4.46 23.70 -14.59
CA SER A 48 5.16 24.27 -13.46
C SER A 48 4.77 23.58 -12.13
N GLY A 49 5.00 22.28 -12.03
CA GLY A 49 4.94 21.56 -10.77
C GLY A 49 6.33 21.59 -10.15
N SER A 50 6.47 22.19 -8.96
CA SER A 50 7.61 21.98 -8.06
C SER A 50 8.11 20.53 -8.21
N ALA A 51 9.38 20.31 -8.52
CA ALA A 51 9.92 18.99 -8.86
C ALA A 51 9.63 17.97 -7.75
N LYS A 52 8.50 17.26 -7.87
CA LYS A 52 8.12 16.15 -7.00
C LYS A 52 9.20 15.09 -7.19
N GLY A 53 9.82 14.63 -6.10
CA GLY A 53 10.90 13.65 -6.16
C GLY A 53 10.53 12.40 -6.99
N PRO A 54 11.53 11.72 -7.60
CA PRO A 54 11.30 10.59 -8.50
C PRO A 54 10.62 9.39 -7.83
N TYR A 55 10.63 9.32 -6.49
CA TYR A 55 10.01 8.28 -5.69
C TYR A 55 9.08 8.87 -4.64
N TYR A 56 8.19 8.05 -4.09
CA TYR A 56 7.29 8.46 -3.04
C TYR A 56 7.00 7.35 -2.02
N VAL A 57 6.56 7.80 -0.84
CA VAL A 57 5.84 7.01 0.17
C VAL A 57 4.56 7.79 0.51
N ASP A 58 3.41 7.16 0.37
CA ASP A 58 2.09 7.74 0.58
C ASP A 58 1.39 7.03 1.73
N PHE A 59 1.30 7.70 2.87
CA PHE A 59 0.60 7.25 4.06
C PHE A 59 -0.89 7.41 3.83
N ARG A 60 -1.64 6.32 3.91
CA ARG A 60 -3.04 6.26 3.51
C ARG A 60 -3.87 5.64 4.61
N ALA A 61 -5.11 6.08 4.69
CA ALA A 61 -6.13 5.44 5.50
C ALA A 61 -7.38 5.18 4.68
N ARG A 62 -8.11 4.13 5.03
CA ARG A 62 -9.38 3.77 4.40
C ARG A 62 -10.42 3.32 5.43
N THR A 63 -11.67 3.26 4.99
CA THR A 63 -12.72 2.51 5.69
C THR A 63 -12.40 1.02 5.71
N ALA A 64 -12.47 0.38 6.89
CA ALA A 64 -12.19 -1.04 7.10
C ALA A 64 -12.85 -1.52 8.39
N ALA A 65 -13.72 -2.53 8.34
CA ALA A 65 -14.50 -2.95 9.50
C ALA A 65 -15.10 -1.71 10.23
N SER A 66 -15.17 -1.73 11.56
CA SER A 66 -15.66 -0.59 12.36
C SER A 66 -14.59 0.46 12.68
N TRP A 67 -13.30 0.18 12.48
CA TRP A 67 -12.20 1.04 12.96
C TRP A 67 -11.45 1.79 11.86
N GLY A 68 -11.33 1.22 10.66
CA GLY A 68 -10.48 1.71 9.56
C GLY A 68 -9.19 0.90 9.40
N HIS A 69 -8.44 1.20 8.34
CA HIS A 69 -7.11 0.62 8.10
C HIS A 69 -6.12 1.68 7.62
N ALA A 70 -4.90 1.64 8.14
CA ALA A 70 -3.78 2.50 7.73
C ALA A 70 -2.71 1.67 7.00
N PHE A 71 -2.18 2.19 5.91
CA PHE A 71 -1.20 1.51 5.06
C PHE A 71 -0.34 2.54 4.31
N VAL A 72 0.69 2.07 3.62
CA VAL A 72 1.47 2.90 2.70
C VAL A 72 1.41 2.36 1.28
N TRP A 73 1.34 3.29 0.32
CA TRP A 73 1.79 3.02 -1.05
C TRP A 73 3.19 3.57 -1.23
N TYR A 74 4.03 2.86 -1.98
CA TYR A 74 5.34 3.38 -2.34
C TYR A 74 5.77 2.89 -3.72
N GLY A 75 6.63 3.67 -4.37
CA GLY A 75 7.09 3.38 -5.73
C GLY A 75 7.66 4.61 -6.44
N LYS A 76 7.76 4.53 -7.76
CA LYS A 76 8.22 5.64 -8.62
C LYS A 76 7.07 6.56 -8.98
N THR A 77 7.29 7.86 -8.93
CA THR A 77 6.29 8.88 -9.29
C THR A 77 5.89 8.81 -10.77
N SER A 78 6.78 8.32 -11.64
CA SER A 78 6.56 8.16 -13.08
C SER A 78 5.79 6.88 -13.45
N GLU A 79 5.59 5.96 -12.51
CA GLU A 79 4.98 4.65 -12.76
C GLU A 79 3.59 4.56 -12.10
N ARG A 80 2.66 3.86 -12.75
CA ARG A 80 1.35 3.55 -12.15
C ARG A 80 1.40 2.39 -11.18
N ALA A 81 2.38 1.49 -11.35
CA ALA A 81 2.58 0.37 -10.45
C ALA A 81 2.92 0.88 -9.05
N VAL A 82 2.25 0.32 -8.05
CA VAL A 82 2.46 0.67 -6.64
C VAL A 82 2.76 -0.58 -5.85
N GLU A 83 3.67 -0.47 -4.89
CA GLU A 83 3.79 -1.46 -3.84
C GLU A 83 2.98 -0.99 -2.62
N VAL A 84 2.35 -1.95 -1.94
CA VAL A 84 1.55 -1.69 -0.74
C VAL A 84 2.19 -2.39 0.44
N ALA A 85 2.26 -1.69 1.57
CA ALA A 85 2.61 -2.27 2.85
C ALA A 85 1.67 -1.79 3.94
N GLY A 86 1.14 -2.72 4.72
CA GLY A 86 0.29 -2.46 5.87
C GLY A 86 0.55 -3.50 6.96
N LEU A 87 -0.27 -3.50 8.01
CA LEU A 87 -0.29 -4.58 9.00
C LEU A 87 -1.74 -4.87 9.38
N THR A 88 -2.24 -6.03 8.98
CA THR A 88 -3.58 -6.54 9.27
C THR A 88 -3.49 -7.88 9.98
N PRO A 89 -4.51 -8.30 10.75
CA PRO A 89 -4.60 -9.69 11.16
C PRO A 89 -4.74 -10.58 9.90
N ALA A 90 -4.16 -11.77 9.93
CA ALA A 90 -4.27 -12.73 8.83
C ALA A 90 -5.66 -13.39 8.86
N GLY A 91 -6.38 -13.37 7.74
CA GLY A 91 -7.74 -13.87 7.62
C GLY A 91 -8.82 -12.80 7.87
N ASP A 92 -10.05 -13.25 8.15
CA ASP A 92 -11.23 -12.38 8.18
C ASP A 92 -11.54 -11.84 9.61
N THR A 93 -12.82 -11.84 9.98
CA THR A 93 -13.35 -11.16 11.18
C THR A 93 -12.89 -11.81 12.49
N LEU A 94 -12.75 -13.13 12.54
CA LEU A 94 -12.43 -13.84 13.77
C LEU A 94 -11.02 -13.48 14.31
N PRO A 95 -9.94 -13.52 13.51
CA PRO A 95 -8.62 -13.01 13.91
C PRO A 95 -8.64 -11.57 14.39
N TYR A 96 -9.43 -10.68 13.76
CA TYR A 96 -9.58 -9.29 14.21
C TYR A 96 -10.15 -9.19 15.63
N ILE A 97 -11.19 -9.96 15.95
CA ILE A 97 -11.78 -9.99 17.30
C ILE A 97 -10.78 -10.53 18.31
N ILE A 98 -10.15 -11.67 18.03
CA ILE A 98 -9.18 -12.31 18.94
C ILE A 98 -7.97 -11.40 19.18
N GLY A 99 -7.52 -10.68 18.15
CA GLY A 99 -6.37 -9.81 18.25
C GLY A 99 -6.57 -8.55 19.11
N HIS A 100 -7.78 -8.31 19.62
CA HIS A 100 -8.00 -7.34 20.70
C HIS A 100 -7.67 -7.89 22.09
N LEU A 101 -7.58 -9.22 22.24
CA LEU A 101 -7.29 -9.89 23.50
C LEU A 101 -5.84 -10.41 23.58
N THR A 102 -5.30 -10.87 22.44
CA THR A 102 -3.95 -11.45 22.37
C THR A 102 -3.29 -11.17 21.02
N TRP A 103 -2.10 -11.71 20.77
CA TRP A 103 -1.46 -11.66 19.46
C TRP A 103 -2.04 -12.73 18.53
N VAL A 104 -2.28 -12.34 17.28
CA VAL A 104 -2.69 -13.25 16.19
C VAL A 104 -1.71 -13.13 15.03
N PRO A 105 -1.62 -14.11 14.11
CA PRO A 105 -0.83 -13.97 12.91
C PRO A 105 -1.24 -12.74 12.08
N SER A 106 -0.30 -12.14 11.36
CA SER A 106 -0.55 -10.94 10.54
C SER A 106 -0.21 -11.11 9.07
N GLU A 107 -0.81 -10.25 8.25
CA GLU A 107 -0.46 -10.03 6.85
C GLU A 107 0.06 -8.60 6.69
N THR A 108 1.01 -8.42 5.78
CA THR A 108 1.67 -7.12 5.57
C THR A 108 1.60 -6.57 4.14
N GLY A 109 0.95 -7.32 3.24
CA GLY A 109 0.72 -6.92 1.86
C GLY A 109 -0.53 -6.04 1.69
N ALA A 110 -0.99 -5.92 0.44
CA ALA A 110 -2.27 -5.27 0.14
C ALA A 110 -3.43 -6.11 0.70
N SER A 111 -4.31 -5.46 1.43
CA SER A 111 -5.60 -6.00 1.86
C SER A 111 -6.73 -5.48 0.96
N TYR A 112 -7.92 -6.09 1.05
CA TYR A 112 -9.08 -5.67 0.28
C TYR A 112 -9.39 -4.18 0.50
N GLY A 113 -9.57 -3.45 -0.61
CA GLY A 113 -9.87 -2.02 -0.63
C GLY A 113 -8.65 -1.09 -0.55
N ASP A 114 -7.43 -1.59 -0.34
CA ASP A 114 -6.23 -0.74 -0.25
C ASP A 114 -5.84 -0.11 -1.59
N LEU A 115 -6.29 -0.70 -2.70
CA LEU A 115 -6.08 -0.22 -4.06
C LEU A 115 -7.26 0.60 -4.61
N ASP A 116 -8.39 0.63 -3.90
CA ASP A 116 -9.65 1.20 -4.37
C ASP A 116 -9.85 2.63 -3.84
N PRO A 117 -9.87 3.67 -4.72
CA PRO A 117 -10.00 5.06 -4.28
C PRO A 117 -11.29 5.37 -3.52
N GLN A 118 -12.37 4.61 -3.78
CA GLN A 118 -13.67 4.82 -3.13
C GLN A 118 -13.65 4.62 -1.61
N TYR A 119 -12.69 3.86 -1.08
CA TYR A 119 -12.58 3.61 0.36
C TYR A 119 -11.59 4.57 1.04
N LEU A 120 -10.86 5.40 0.28
CA LEU A 120 -9.83 6.28 0.81
C LEU A 120 -10.44 7.39 1.68
N THR A 121 -9.93 7.52 2.90
CA THR A 121 -10.38 8.52 3.88
C THR A 121 -9.32 9.60 4.11
N ALA A 122 -8.05 9.24 4.09
CA ALA A 122 -6.94 10.20 4.20
C ALA A 122 -5.71 9.76 3.39
N SER A 123 -4.91 10.75 2.99
CA SER A 123 -3.62 10.53 2.31
C SER A 123 -2.62 11.65 2.66
N TYR A 124 -1.39 11.24 2.93
CA TYR A 124 -0.24 12.11 3.12
C TYR A 124 0.97 11.53 2.40
N ARG A 125 1.34 12.15 1.28
CA ARG A 125 2.44 11.72 0.44
C ARG A 125 3.70 12.54 0.65
N VAL A 126 4.81 11.83 0.84
CA VAL A 126 6.16 12.38 0.82
C VAL A 126 6.94 11.84 -0.37
N TYR A 127 7.82 12.66 -0.93
CA TYR A 127 8.67 12.36 -2.06
C TYR A 127 10.13 12.26 -1.63
N LEU A 128 10.86 11.41 -2.34
CA LEU A 128 12.23 11.01 -2.03
C LEU A 128 13.10 11.12 -3.28
N ASN A 129 14.39 11.39 -3.09
CA ASN A 129 15.41 11.14 -4.09
C ASN A 129 15.70 9.63 -4.20
N GLU A 130 16.48 9.20 -5.19
CA GLU A 130 16.78 7.78 -5.40
C GLU A 130 17.53 7.11 -4.22
N PRO A 131 18.61 7.69 -3.66
CA PRO A 131 19.28 7.11 -2.50
C PRO A 131 18.35 6.86 -1.31
N ASP A 132 17.53 7.84 -0.95
CA ASP A 132 16.63 7.76 0.19
C ASP A 132 15.47 6.78 -0.06
N ALA A 133 14.99 6.71 -1.31
CA ALA A 133 13.99 5.73 -1.71
C ALA A 133 14.50 4.30 -1.56
N LYS A 134 15.75 4.02 -1.95
CA LYS A 134 16.35 2.68 -1.77
C LYS A 134 16.38 2.28 -0.29
N LYS A 135 16.79 3.18 0.60
CA LYS A 135 16.81 2.97 2.05
C LYS A 135 15.40 2.75 2.61
N ALA A 136 14.46 3.63 2.25
CA ALA A 136 13.07 3.55 2.70
C ALA A 136 12.40 2.25 2.26
N PHE A 137 12.55 1.85 0.99
CA PHE A 137 11.91 0.65 0.48
C PHE A 137 12.51 -0.61 1.11
N ALA A 138 13.83 -0.66 1.30
CA ALA A 138 14.48 -1.75 2.03
C ALA A 138 13.97 -1.85 3.47
N TYR A 139 13.81 -0.71 4.16
CA TYR A 139 13.24 -0.67 5.50
C TYR A 139 11.80 -1.18 5.54
N ILE A 140 10.95 -0.75 4.60
CA ILE A 140 9.57 -1.22 4.49
C ILE A 140 9.54 -2.74 4.29
N LYS A 141 10.35 -3.29 3.38
CA LYS A 141 10.44 -4.75 3.17
C LYS A 141 10.91 -5.49 4.41
N LYS A 142 11.91 -4.95 5.12
CA LYS A 142 12.37 -5.51 6.40
C LYS A 142 11.22 -5.53 7.42
N LEU A 143 10.49 -4.42 7.54
CA LEU A 143 9.39 -4.29 8.48
C LEU A 143 8.24 -5.25 8.15
N GLN A 144 7.91 -5.44 6.86
CA GLN A 144 6.95 -6.45 6.41
C GLN A 144 7.37 -7.87 6.84
N ALA A 145 8.65 -8.21 6.68
CA ALA A 145 9.18 -9.53 7.03
C ALA A 145 9.31 -9.75 8.55
N SER A 146 9.53 -8.69 9.32
CA SER A 146 9.72 -8.75 10.78
C SER A 146 8.45 -8.48 11.58
N SER A 147 7.28 -8.40 10.94
CA SER A 147 5.99 -8.21 11.61
C SER A 147 5.10 -9.44 11.42
N PRO A 148 5.34 -10.55 12.15
CA PRO A 148 4.59 -11.80 11.98
C PRO A 148 3.27 -11.84 12.75
N VAL A 149 3.06 -10.88 13.67
CA VAL A 149 1.90 -10.84 14.56
C VAL A 149 1.20 -9.47 14.57
N TRP A 150 -0.11 -9.51 14.74
CA TRP A 150 -1.00 -8.37 14.91
C TRP A 150 -1.63 -8.39 16.31
N ASN A 151 -1.80 -7.21 16.88
CA ASN A 151 -2.61 -6.97 18.07
C ASN A 151 -3.15 -5.54 18.03
N ALA A 152 -4.43 -5.38 18.32
CA ALA A 152 -5.13 -4.11 18.19
C ALA A 152 -4.49 -2.99 19.01
N GLU A 153 -3.97 -3.34 20.19
CA GLU A 153 -3.44 -2.37 21.15
C GLU A 153 -1.96 -2.10 21.02
N THR A 154 -1.16 -2.96 20.39
CA THR A 154 0.33 -2.90 20.37
C THR A 154 0.91 -2.92 18.95
N THR A 155 0.72 -4.02 18.23
CA THR A 155 1.25 -4.26 16.88
C THR A 155 0.13 -4.13 15.84
N ASN A 156 -0.21 -2.89 15.49
CA ASN A 156 -1.32 -2.59 14.59
C ASN A 156 -0.89 -1.74 13.37
N CYS A 157 -1.84 -1.47 12.48
CA CYS A 157 -1.62 -0.72 11.25
C CYS A 157 -1.01 0.68 11.47
N ASN A 158 -1.47 1.43 12.49
CA ASN A 158 -0.93 2.75 12.82
C ASN A 158 0.50 2.66 13.35
N ALA A 159 0.79 1.68 14.21
CA ALA A 159 2.14 1.45 14.71
C ALA A 159 3.10 1.13 13.56
N PHE A 160 2.66 0.28 12.62
CA PHE A 160 3.44 -0.11 11.44
C PHE A 160 3.78 1.09 10.54
N ILE A 161 2.78 1.87 10.12
CA ILE A 161 3.05 3.05 9.28
C ILE A 161 3.80 4.15 10.05
N GLY A 162 3.62 4.21 11.38
CA GLY A 162 4.38 5.07 12.28
C GLY A 162 5.88 4.73 12.27
N SER A 163 6.25 3.46 12.32
CA SER A 163 7.66 3.05 12.19
C SER A 163 8.28 3.51 10.87
N ILE A 164 7.54 3.41 9.76
CA ILE A 164 7.97 3.91 8.44
C ILE A 164 8.13 5.43 8.46
N ALA A 165 7.15 6.16 9.00
CA ALA A 165 7.20 7.61 9.11
C ALA A 165 8.38 8.08 9.97
N SER A 166 8.60 7.46 11.12
CA SER A 166 9.75 7.74 11.99
C SER A 166 11.08 7.46 11.28
N PHE A 167 11.19 6.36 10.52
CA PHE A 167 12.38 6.07 9.71
C PHE A 167 12.65 7.15 8.65
N LEU A 168 11.59 7.72 8.08
CA LEU A 168 11.64 8.89 7.17
C LEU A 168 11.89 10.23 7.90
N GLY A 169 12.21 10.20 9.20
CA GLY A 169 12.44 11.39 10.02
C GLY A 169 11.21 12.28 10.18
N LEU A 170 9.99 11.72 10.05
CA LEU A 170 8.73 12.40 10.33
C LEU A 170 8.37 12.26 11.80
N LYS A 171 7.76 13.29 12.38
CA LYS A 171 7.09 13.18 13.68
C LYS A 171 5.88 12.28 13.55
N THR A 172 5.59 11.45 14.55
CA THR A 172 4.49 10.47 14.49
C THR A 172 3.45 10.71 15.58
N PRO A 173 2.14 10.58 15.25
CA PRO A 173 1.09 10.59 16.26
C PRO A 173 1.11 9.32 17.12
N VAL A 174 0.37 9.38 18.23
CA VAL A 174 0.08 8.17 19.03
C VAL A 174 -0.77 7.19 18.23
N ARG A 175 -0.43 5.90 18.34
CA ARG A 175 -0.97 4.80 17.53
C ARG A 175 -2.43 4.40 17.82
N TRP A 176 -3.02 4.88 18.91
CA TRP A 176 -4.42 4.58 19.29
C TRP A 176 -5.48 5.47 18.60
N LYS A 177 -5.07 6.37 17.71
CA LYS A 177 -6.01 7.14 16.88
C LYS A 177 -6.73 6.22 15.89
N ARG A 178 -7.90 6.65 15.38
CA ARG A 178 -8.44 6.04 14.17
C ARG A 178 -7.47 6.25 13.01
N PRO A 179 -7.35 5.32 12.06
CA PRO A 179 -6.44 5.42 10.91
C PRO A 179 -6.53 6.74 10.14
N GLU A 180 -7.75 7.23 9.88
CA GLU A 180 -7.96 8.53 9.23
C GLU A 180 -7.35 9.67 10.05
N ASP A 181 -7.70 9.76 11.33
CA ASP A 181 -7.17 10.76 12.26
C ASP A 181 -5.64 10.64 12.41
N TYR A 182 -5.11 9.41 12.39
CA TYR A 182 -3.68 9.16 12.46
C TYR A 182 -2.97 9.76 11.25
N VAL A 183 -3.43 9.49 10.03
CA VAL A 183 -2.81 10.02 8.80
C VAL A 183 -2.96 11.55 8.72
N ASN A 184 -4.12 12.09 9.10
CA ASN A 184 -4.33 13.54 9.14
C ASN A 184 -3.43 14.21 10.20
N SER A 185 -3.33 13.64 11.41
CA SER A 185 -2.43 14.14 12.45
C SER A 185 -0.96 14.02 12.02
N LEU A 186 -0.59 12.94 11.33
CA LEU A 186 0.76 12.74 10.79
C LEU A 186 1.12 13.87 9.82
N LYS A 187 0.21 14.24 8.92
CA LYS A 187 0.39 15.38 8.01
C LYS A 187 0.54 16.69 8.78
N GLU A 188 -0.34 16.95 9.73
CA GLU A 188 -0.37 18.18 10.52
C GLU A 188 0.91 18.39 11.33
N MET A 189 1.34 17.36 12.08
CA MET A 189 2.55 17.40 12.91
C MET A 189 3.84 17.67 12.12
N ASN A 190 3.82 17.39 10.82
CA ASN A 190 4.95 17.59 9.91
C ASN A 190 4.75 18.80 8.97
N GLY A 191 3.77 19.68 9.26
CA GLY A 191 3.50 20.88 8.48
C GLY A 191 3.11 20.59 7.02
N GLY A 192 2.64 19.38 6.74
CA GLY A 192 2.33 18.91 5.38
C GLY A 192 3.54 18.84 4.45
N ARG A 193 4.78 18.76 4.98
CA ARG A 193 5.99 18.71 4.16
C ARG A 193 5.93 17.55 3.17
N GLN A 194 6.22 17.82 1.90
CA GLN A 194 6.12 16.80 0.85
C GLN A 194 7.47 16.23 0.42
N MET A 195 8.59 16.79 0.89
CA MET A 195 9.93 16.26 0.60
C MET A 195 10.56 15.73 1.87
N VAL A 196 11.20 14.57 1.75
CA VAL A 196 12.01 13.97 2.81
C VAL A 196 13.42 13.73 2.28
N GLN A 197 14.41 14.01 3.13
CA GLN A 197 15.80 13.63 2.94
C GLN A 197 16.25 12.89 4.20
N LEU A 198 16.82 11.70 4.04
CA LEU A 198 17.38 10.98 5.18
C LEU A 198 18.74 11.60 5.51
N ALA A 199 19.08 11.65 6.79
CA ALA A 199 20.42 12.08 7.19
C ALA A 199 21.47 11.15 6.55
N ALA A 200 22.59 11.71 6.12
CA ALA A 200 23.75 10.91 5.75
C ALA A 200 24.17 10.07 6.96
N GLU A 201 24.42 8.77 6.74
CA GLU A 201 24.99 7.91 7.79
C GLU A 201 26.34 8.52 8.22
N GLN A 202 26.50 8.76 9.51
CA GLN A 202 27.77 9.17 10.13
C GLN A 202 28.68 7.96 10.29
#